data_AF-A0A934LQA6-F1
#
_entry.id   AF-A0A934LQA6-F1
#
_cell.length_a   1.000
_cell.length_b   1.000
_cell.length_c   1.000
_cell.angle_alpha   90.00
_cell.angle_beta   90.00
_cell.angle_gamma   90.00
#
_symmetry.space_group_name_H-M   'P 1'
#
loop_
_entity.id
_entity.type
_entity.pdbx_description
1 polymer ?
#
loop_
_entity_poly.entity_id
_entity_poly.type
_entity_poly.pdbx_seq_one_letter_code
_entity_poly.pdbx_strand_id
1 'polypeptide(L)'
;MKAKNSDTQFENLSAGYDGIVDYHNNLVQIRFTVAGLSIAADGFLASAFFQTDAVVLSRIIISILGIVLTFICGMLEIRTFQLLNKLLKGGYEIEKILGLNEEQGMFSILMQTQILPRFLSKPMKRPAKREGKFIFSHSVMFGLLYASVFIFWLTMLALVLLKIV
;
A
#
# COMPACT_ATOMS: atom_id res chain seq x y z
N MET A 1 48.31 14.85 -0.62
CA MET A 1 47.26 13.94 -1.16
C MET A 1 46.20 13.76 -0.08
N LYS A 2 44.99 14.31 -0.29
CA LYS A 2 43.90 14.23 0.69
C LYS A 2 43.32 12.82 0.69
N ALA A 3 43.68 12.01 1.68
CA ALA A 3 42.94 10.81 2.09
C ALA A 3 41.63 11.23 2.80
N LYS A 4 40.79 11.99 2.10
CA LYS A 4 39.50 12.47 2.59
C LYS A 4 38.53 12.20 1.46
N ASN A 5 37.85 11.05 1.48
CA ASN A 5 36.54 10.89 0.82
C ASN A 5 35.89 9.50 0.94
N SER A 6 36.60 8.42 1.30
CA SER A 6 35.95 7.10 1.40
C SER A 6 35.06 6.98 2.64
N ASP A 7 35.56 7.38 3.81
CA ASP A 7 34.84 7.22 5.08
C ASP A 7 33.62 8.14 5.17
N THR A 8 33.75 9.41 4.76
CA THR A 8 32.61 10.34 4.67
C THR A 8 31.57 9.90 3.64
N GLN A 9 31.99 9.27 2.54
CA GLN A 9 31.05 8.77 1.53
C GLN A 9 30.30 7.54 2.04
N PHE A 10 30.98 6.65 2.76
CA PHE A 10 30.39 5.48 3.39
C PHE A 10 29.41 5.87 4.51
N GLU A 11 29.78 6.82 5.36
CA GLU A 11 28.92 7.36 6.43
C GLU A 11 27.66 8.03 5.86
N ASN A 12 27.79 8.81 4.78
CA ASN A 12 26.65 9.39 4.08
C ASN A 12 25.74 8.33 3.41
N LEU A 13 26.33 7.26 2.88
CA LEU A 13 25.57 6.14 2.30
C LEU A 13 24.84 5.33 3.38
N SER A 14 25.48 5.10 4.53
CA SER A 14 24.86 4.43 5.68
C SER A 14 23.71 5.27 6.25
N ALA A 15 23.92 6.57 6.47
CA ALA A 15 22.87 7.47 6.94
C ALA A 15 21.70 7.57 5.94
N GLY A 16 21.99 7.56 4.64
CA GLY A 16 20.98 7.49 3.58
C GLY A 16 20.20 6.17 3.58
N TYR A 17 20.88 5.05 3.82
CA TYR A 17 20.27 3.73 3.97
C TYR A 17 19.32 3.68 5.18
N ASP A 18 19.79 4.10 6.35
CA ASP A 18 18.98 4.13 7.59
C ASP A 18 17.74 5.02 7.40
N GLY A 19 17.90 6.18 6.77
CA GLY A 19 16.78 7.05 6.43
C GLY A 19 15.74 6.40 5.51
N ILE A 20 16.17 5.57 4.55
CA ILE A 20 15.25 4.83 3.66
C ILE A 20 14.55 3.70 4.42
N VAL A 21 15.25 2.99 5.32
CA VAL A 21 14.67 1.95 6.17
C VAL A 21 13.59 2.53 7.08
N ASP A 22 13.90 3.61 7.79
CA ASP A 22 12.95 4.29 8.68
C ASP A 22 11.74 4.80 7.91
N TYR A 23 11.98 5.41 6.75
CA TYR A 23 10.89 5.92 5.92
C TYR A 23 10.03 4.78 5.33
N HIS A 24 10.63 3.63 4.96
CA HIS A 24 9.88 2.44 4.53
C HIS A 24 8.97 1.92 5.65
N ASN A 25 9.50 1.75 6.85
CA ASN A 25 8.74 1.28 8.01
C ASN A 25 7.59 2.22 8.35
N ASN A 26 7.85 3.53 8.35
CA ASN A 26 6.82 4.55 8.57
C ASN A 26 5.71 4.48 7.50
N LEU A 27 6.06 4.35 6.22
CA LEU A 27 5.05 4.20 5.16
C LEU A 27 4.22 2.92 5.30
N VAL A 28 4.83 1.80 5.68
CA VAL A 28 4.08 0.57 5.96
C VAL A 28 3.10 0.78 7.11
N GLN A 29 3.53 1.41 8.20
CA GLN A 29 2.66 1.72 9.35
C GLN A 29 1.52 2.66 8.97
N ILE A 30 1.79 3.72 8.20
CA ILE A 30 0.76 4.64 7.71
C ILE A 30 -0.31 3.90 6.91
N ARG A 31 0.07 2.94 6.05
CA ARG A 31 -0.91 2.15 5.27
C ARG A 31 -1.86 1.37 6.16
N PHE A 32 -1.33 0.67 7.17
CA PHE A 32 -2.16 -0.06 8.14
C PHE A 32 -3.10 0.89 8.91
N THR A 33 -2.59 2.05 9.33
CA THR A 33 -3.38 3.06 10.05
C THR A 33 -4.50 3.62 9.17
N VAL A 34 -4.20 3.98 7.92
CA VAL A 34 -5.19 4.52 6.97
C VAL A 34 -6.25 3.46 6.64
N ALA A 35 -5.85 2.21 6.42
CA ALA A 35 -6.80 1.12 6.17
C ALA A 35 -7.71 0.87 7.39
N GLY A 36 -7.16 0.87 8.60
CA GLY A 36 -7.93 0.72 9.84
C GLY A 36 -8.93 1.87 10.04
N LEU A 37 -8.50 3.11 9.83
CA LEU A 37 -9.36 4.29 9.92
C LEU A 37 -10.45 4.29 8.84
N SER A 38 -10.12 3.86 7.61
CA SER A 38 -11.11 3.71 6.53
C SER A 38 -12.18 2.71 6.92
N ILE A 39 -11.80 1.50 7.34
CA ILE A 39 -12.76 0.46 7.76
C ILE A 39 -13.64 0.97 8.92
N ALA A 40 -13.07 1.68 9.89
CA ALA A 40 -13.84 2.23 11.01
C ALA A 40 -14.87 3.27 10.53
N ALA A 41 -14.47 4.17 9.63
CA ALA A 41 -15.36 5.17 9.04
C ALA A 41 -16.44 4.53 8.16
N ASP A 42 -16.10 3.53 7.35
CA ASP A 42 -17.05 2.75 6.55
C ASP A 42 -18.05 1.99 7.44
N GLY A 43 -17.59 1.41 8.55
CA GLY A 43 -18.45 0.77 9.54
C GLY A 43 -19.44 1.74 10.20
N PHE A 44 -18.98 2.96 10.51
CA PHE A 44 -19.85 4.02 11.00
C PHE A 44 -20.92 4.43 9.97
N LEU A 45 -20.51 4.66 8.72
CA LEU A 45 -21.44 5.00 7.63
C LEU A 45 -22.44 3.87 7.39
N ALA A 46 -22.00 2.61 7.38
CA ALA A 46 -22.88 1.45 7.23
C ALA A 46 -23.88 1.37 8.39
N SER A 47 -23.44 1.59 9.63
CA SER A 47 -24.33 1.64 10.78
C SER A 47 -25.38 2.73 10.66
N ALA A 48 -25.01 3.93 10.17
CA ALA A 48 -25.94 5.03 9.96
C ALA A 48 -26.93 4.74 8.81
N PHE A 49 -26.46 4.07 7.74
CA PHE A 49 -27.27 3.69 6.59
C PHE A 49 -28.42 2.75 6.96
N PHE A 50 -28.17 1.78 7.83
CA PHE A 50 -29.15 0.77 8.23
C PHE A 50 -30.06 1.20 9.40
N GLN A 51 -30.01 2.46 9.84
CA GLN A 51 -30.97 2.95 10.83
C GLN A 51 -32.39 2.99 10.23
N THR A 52 -33.36 2.51 11.01
CA THR A 52 -34.76 2.32 10.59
C THR A 52 -35.48 3.60 10.21
N ASP A 53 -35.08 4.75 10.76
CA ASP A 53 -35.74 6.04 10.53
C ASP A 53 -35.00 6.96 9.54
N ALA A 54 -33.98 6.44 8.86
CA ALA A 54 -33.19 7.22 7.93
C ALA A 54 -33.99 7.56 6.66
N VAL A 55 -34.19 8.86 6.43
CA VAL A 55 -34.80 9.40 5.20
C VAL A 55 -34.01 8.92 3.98
N VAL A 56 -34.71 8.62 2.87
CA VAL A 56 -34.10 8.16 1.60
C VAL A 56 -32.96 9.08 1.14
N LEU A 57 -33.13 10.40 1.28
CA LEU A 57 -32.09 11.38 0.96
C LEU A 57 -30.81 11.16 1.78
N SER A 58 -30.94 10.89 3.08
CA SER A 58 -29.80 10.58 3.96
C SER A 58 -29.10 9.30 3.52
N ARG A 59 -29.84 8.25 3.12
CA ARG A 59 -29.26 7.01 2.58
C ARG A 59 -28.45 7.24 1.30
N ILE A 60 -28.96 8.08 0.39
CA ILE A 60 -28.23 8.49 -0.82
C ILE A 60 -26.94 9.22 -0.45
N ILE A 61 -27.01 10.21 0.46
CA ILE A 61 -25.84 10.98 0.89
C ILE A 61 -24.80 10.07 1.55
N ILE A 62 -25.21 9.16 2.43
CA ILE A 62 -24.32 8.21 3.11
C ILE A 62 -23.61 7.32 2.07
N SER A 63 -24.33 6.77 1.09
CA SER A 63 -23.72 5.97 0.03
C SER A 63 -22.71 6.76 -0.81
N ILE A 64 -23.01 8.01 -1.16
CA ILE A 64 -22.07 8.88 -1.89
C ILE A 64 -20.83 9.16 -1.03
N LEU A 65 -20.99 9.45 0.27
CA LEU A 65 -19.88 9.65 1.19
C LEU A 65 -19.00 8.41 1.29
N GLY A 66 -19.58 7.22 1.35
CA GLY A 66 -18.85 5.95 1.35
C GLY A 66 -18.03 5.74 0.07
N ILE A 67 -18.61 6.01 -1.11
CA ILE A 67 -17.90 5.95 -2.40
C ILE A 67 -16.72 6.92 -2.39
N VAL A 68 -16.94 8.18 -2.00
CA VAL A 68 -15.90 9.23 -2.00
C VAL A 68 -14.78 8.88 -1.03
N LEU A 69 -15.11 8.47 0.19
CA LEU A 69 -14.13 8.07 1.20
C LEU A 69 -13.27 6.90 0.70
N THR A 70 -13.92 5.84 0.21
CA THR A 70 -13.21 4.66 -0.29
C THR A 70 -12.33 5.00 -1.48
N PHE A 71 -12.80 5.87 -2.39
CA PHE A 71 -12.03 6.31 -3.53
C PHE A 71 -10.78 7.10 -3.13
N ILE A 72 -10.91 8.05 -2.18
CA ILE A 72 -9.77 8.84 -1.67
C ILE A 72 -8.75 7.92 -0.99
N CYS A 73 -9.19 7.02 -0.11
CA CYS A 73 -8.31 6.08 0.57
C CYS A 73 -7.63 5.11 -0.41
N GLY A 74 -8.35 4.62 -1.42
CA GLY A 74 -7.78 3.81 -2.50
C GLY A 74 -6.72 4.55 -3.32
N MET A 75 -6.94 5.83 -3.63
CA MET A 75 -5.95 6.66 -4.33
C MET A 75 -4.70 6.90 -3.48
N LEU A 76 -4.86 7.16 -2.17
CA LEU A 76 -3.75 7.29 -1.23
C LEU A 76 -2.94 5.99 -1.14
N GLU A 77 -3.62 4.85 -1.11
CA GLU A 77 -2.99 3.52 -1.06
C GLU A 77 -2.16 3.25 -2.33
N ILE A 78 -2.71 3.54 -3.53
CA ILE A 78 -1.98 3.39 -4.79
C ILE A 78 -0.72 4.26 -4.81
N ARG A 79 -0.85 5.54 -4.42
CA ARG A 79 0.29 6.46 -4.36
C ARG A 79 1.36 5.97 -3.39
N THR A 80 0.94 5.51 -2.22
CA THR A 80 1.85 5.02 -1.17
C THR A 80 2.55 3.74 -1.60
N PHE A 81 1.84 2.83 -2.28
CA PHE A 81 2.42 1.63 -2.86
C PHE A 81 3.48 1.94 -3.93
N GLN A 82 3.22 2.92 -4.81
CA GLN A 82 4.21 3.37 -5.79
C GLN A 82 5.45 3.96 -5.13
N LEU A 83 5.28 4.75 -4.07
CA LEU A 83 6.39 5.31 -3.30
C LEU A 83 7.21 4.22 -2.61
N LEU A 84 6.55 3.23 -2.00
CA LEU A 84 7.18 2.10 -1.35
C LEU A 84 8.06 1.30 -2.33
N ASN A 85 7.57 1.08 -3.55
CA ASN A 85 8.34 0.39 -4.59
C ASN A 85 9.54 1.20 -5.08
N LYS A 86 9.45 2.54 -5.10
CA LYS A 86 10.60 3.39 -5.44
C LYS A 86 11.67 3.35 -4.35
N LEU A 87 11.26 3.41 -3.09
CA LEU A 87 12.17 3.32 -1.94
C LEU A 87 12.85 1.96 -1.88
N LEU A 88 12.11 0.89 -2.13
CA LEU A 88 12.65 -0.46 -2.11
C LEU A 88 13.71 -0.66 -3.20
N LYS A 89 13.51 -0.08 -4.39
CA LYS A 89 14.55 -0.04 -5.43
C LYS A 89 15.75 0.82 -5.02
N GLY A 90 15.51 1.99 -4.44
CA GLY A 90 16.58 2.89 -3.98
C GLY A 90 17.44 2.26 -2.88
N GLY A 91 16.80 1.62 -1.89
CA GLY A 91 17.47 0.86 -0.85
C GLY A 91 18.30 -0.29 -1.41
N TYR A 92 17.75 -1.07 -2.35
CA TYR A 92 18.48 -2.13 -3.02
C TYR A 92 19.71 -1.63 -3.81
N GLU A 93 19.61 -0.47 -4.47
CA GLU A 93 20.75 0.15 -5.15
C GLU A 93 21.85 0.55 -4.17
N ILE A 94 21.50 1.08 -3.00
CA ILE A 94 22.46 1.43 -1.95
C ILE A 94 23.11 0.18 -1.36
N GLU A 95 22.35 -0.88 -1.09
CA GLU A 95 22.90 -2.16 -0.60
C GLU A 95 23.95 -2.73 -1.56
N LYS A 96 23.68 -2.63 -2.87
CA LYS A 96 24.62 -3.06 -3.90
C LYS A 96 25.89 -2.20 -3.94
N ILE A 97 25.78 -0.89 -3.69
CA ILE A 97 26.94 0.02 -3.60
C ILE A 97 27.75 -0.28 -2.34
N LEU A 98 27.09 -0.62 -1.23
CA LEU A 98 27.72 -1.00 0.03
C LEU A 98 28.33 -2.42 0.01
N GLY A 99 28.12 -3.19 -1.07
CA GLY A 99 28.67 -4.53 -1.23
C GLY A 99 28.00 -5.59 -0.36
N LEU A 100 26.77 -5.34 0.11
CA LEU A 100 26.00 -6.31 0.88
C LEU A 100 25.58 -7.48 -0.01
N ASN A 101 25.71 -8.71 0.49
CA ASN A 101 25.24 -9.90 -0.21
C ASN A 101 23.71 -9.91 -0.31
N GLU A 102 23.17 -10.51 -1.38
CA GLU A 102 21.70 -10.58 -1.64
C GLU A 102 20.92 -11.28 -0.50
N GLU A 103 21.61 -12.06 0.35
CA GLU A 103 21.04 -12.75 1.52
C GLU A 103 21.13 -11.95 2.83
N GLN A 104 21.89 -10.84 2.85
CA GLN A 104 22.13 -10.01 4.03
C GLN A 104 21.41 -8.66 3.96
N GLY A 105 21.17 -8.14 2.75
CA GLY A 105 20.46 -6.88 2.53
C GLY A 105 18.96 -6.96 2.84
N MET A 106 18.45 -6.05 3.66
CA MET A 106 17.03 -5.94 3.99
C MET A 106 16.18 -5.75 2.73
N PHE A 107 16.55 -4.81 1.85
CA PHE A 107 15.84 -4.53 0.61
C PHE A 107 16.02 -5.63 -0.43
N SER A 108 17.18 -6.29 -0.44
CA SER A 108 17.41 -7.50 -1.25
C SER A 108 16.42 -8.61 -0.91
N ILE A 109 16.23 -8.89 0.38
CA ILE A 109 15.25 -9.87 0.88
C ILE A 109 13.81 -9.40 0.58
N LEU A 110 13.49 -8.13 0.84
CA LEU A 110 12.16 -7.58 0.57
C LEU A 110 11.82 -7.61 -0.93
N MET A 111 12.79 -7.36 -1.81
CA MET A 111 12.60 -7.42 -3.27
C MET A 111 12.36 -8.85 -3.76
N GLN A 112 13.01 -9.84 -3.16
CA GLN A 112 12.78 -11.25 -3.47
C GLN A 112 11.40 -11.75 -3.01
N THR A 113 10.93 -11.26 -1.86
CA THR A 113 9.64 -11.66 -1.25
C THR A 113 8.43 -10.90 -1.81
N GLN A 114 8.62 -9.76 -2.49
CA GLN A 114 7.52 -9.06 -3.13
C GLN A 114 6.97 -9.84 -4.35
N ILE A 115 5.79 -10.44 -4.17
CA ILE A 115 4.93 -10.95 -5.24
C ILE A 115 4.30 -9.74 -5.94
N LEU A 116 5.05 -9.18 -6.88
CA LEU A 116 4.60 -8.07 -7.70
C LEU A 116 3.52 -8.58 -8.66
N PRO A 117 2.28 -8.04 -8.65
CA PRO A 117 1.29 -8.40 -9.65
C PRO A 117 1.84 -8.07 -11.03
N ARG A 118 1.91 -9.10 -11.89
CA ARG A 118 2.57 -9.10 -13.21
C ARG A 118 2.09 -7.98 -14.15
N PHE A 119 0.94 -7.35 -13.88
CA PHE A 119 0.36 -6.30 -14.71
C PHE A 119 1.12 -4.96 -14.68
N LEU A 120 1.96 -4.71 -13.67
CA LEU A 120 2.56 -3.38 -13.44
C LEU A 120 4.09 -3.33 -13.51
N SER A 121 4.77 -4.43 -13.88
CA SER A 121 6.23 -4.46 -13.89
C SER A 121 6.83 -5.35 -14.97
N LYS A 122 7.87 -4.84 -15.64
CA LYS A 122 8.71 -5.62 -16.56
C LYS A 122 9.40 -6.76 -15.80
N PRO A 123 9.49 -7.96 -16.40
CA PRO A 123 10.13 -9.11 -15.75
C PRO A 123 11.63 -8.83 -15.51
N MET A 124 12.06 -8.94 -14.25
CA MET A 124 13.47 -8.96 -13.89
C MET A 124 14.11 -10.28 -14.39
N LYS A 125 15.24 -10.17 -15.07
CA LYS A 125 15.91 -11.22 -15.87
C LYS A 125 16.66 -12.30 -15.07
N ARG A 126 16.33 -12.59 -13.81
CA ARG A 126 16.98 -13.69 -13.08
C ARG A 126 15.97 -14.74 -12.62
N PRO A 127 16.13 -16.02 -12.99
CA PRO A 127 15.25 -17.09 -12.57
C PRO A 127 15.67 -17.54 -11.16
N ALA A 128 15.30 -16.79 -10.12
CA ALA A 128 15.22 -17.40 -8.81
C ALA A 128 14.03 -18.38 -8.85
N LYS A 129 14.27 -19.66 -8.54
CA LYS A 129 13.25 -20.72 -8.39
C LYS A 129 12.11 -20.20 -7.51
N ARG A 130 11.08 -19.62 -8.11
CA ARG A 130 9.83 -19.28 -7.45
C ARG A 130 9.05 -20.57 -7.27
N GLU A 131 9.24 -21.24 -6.15
CA GLU A 131 8.26 -22.20 -5.67
C GLU A 131 6.92 -21.47 -5.55
N GLY A 132 5.89 -22.01 -6.19
CA GLY A 132 4.58 -21.39 -6.40
C GLY A 132 3.75 -21.24 -5.14
N LYS A 133 4.27 -20.58 -4.11
CA LYS A 133 3.49 -20.08 -2.99
C LYS A 133 2.99 -18.70 -3.38
N PHE A 134 1.76 -18.65 -3.90
CA PHE A 134 0.95 -17.44 -3.99
C PHE A 134 0.70 -16.93 -2.57
N ILE A 135 1.71 -16.32 -1.95
CA ILE A 135 1.53 -15.61 -0.69
C ILE A 135 0.80 -14.33 -1.07
N PHE A 136 -0.42 -14.16 -0.58
CA PHE A 136 -1.14 -12.89 -0.70
C PHE A 136 -0.23 -11.79 -0.14
N SER A 137 0.33 -10.95 -1.03
CA SER A 137 1.08 -9.79 -0.57
C SER A 137 0.10 -8.86 0.15
N HIS A 138 0.51 -8.31 1.29
CA HIS A 138 -0.28 -7.34 2.06
C HIS A 138 -0.82 -6.20 1.17
N SER A 139 -0.07 -5.84 0.11
CA SER A 139 -0.50 -4.83 -0.86
C SER A 139 -1.68 -5.26 -1.74
N VAL A 140 -1.78 -6.55 -2.08
CA VAL A 140 -2.94 -7.10 -2.79
C VAL A 140 -4.15 -7.13 -1.86
N MET A 141 -3.96 -7.45 -0.58
CA MET A 141 -5.02 -7.46 0.42
C MET A 141 -5.65 -6.07 0.60
N PHE A 142 -4.84 -5.01 0.69
CA PHE A 142 -5.36 -3.64 0.73
C PHE A 142 -6.09 -3.25 -0.56
N GLY A 143 -5.54 -3.61 -1.72
CA GLY A 143 -6.21 -3.37 -3.00
C GLY A 143 -7.60 -4.01 -3.08
N LEU A 144 -7.71 -5.28 -2.65
CA LEU A 144 -8.99 -5.97 -2.58
C LEU A 144 -9.94 -5.35 -1.56
N LEU A 145 -9.44 -4.96 -0.38
CA LEU A 145 -10.24 -4.30 0.65
C LEU A 145 -10.95 -3.07 0.09
N TYR A 146 -10.20 -2.13 -0.49
CA TYR A 146 -10.79 -0.91 -1.05
C TYR A 146 -11.72 -1.21 -2.23
N ALA A 147 -11.38 -2.17 -3.09
CA ALA A 147 -12.25 -2.58 -4.20
C ALA A 147 -13.58 -3.16 -3.70
N SER A 148 -13.56 -4.02 -2.69
CA SER A 148 -14.75 -4.64 -2.10
C SER A 148 -15.65 -3.60 -1.43
N VAL A 149 -15.08 -2.68 -0.64
CA VAL A 149 -15.85 -1.61 0.01
C VAL A 149 -16.44 -0.65 -1.03
N PHE A 150 -15.71 -0.36 -2.10
CA PHE A 150 -16.20 0.50 -3.17
C PHE A 150 -17.40 -0.12 -3.91
N ILE A 151 -17.31 -1.42 -4.24
CA ILE A 151 -18.41 -2.18 -4.85
C ILE A 151 -19.62 -2.23 -3.90
N PHE A 152 -19.39 -2.40 -2.59
CA PHE A 152 -20.44 -2.37 -1.60
C PHE A 152 -21.22 -1.05 -1.64
N TRP A 153 -20.53 0.09 -1.60
CA TRP A 153 -21.20 1.40 -1.61
C TRP A 153 -21.91 1.71 -2.94
N LEU A 154 -21.33 1.29 -4.07
CA LEU A 154 -22.01 1.37 -5.37
C LEU A 154 -23.31 0.55 -5.39
N THR A 155 -23.26 -0.65 -4.82
CA THR A 155 -24.42 -1.54 -4.73
C THR A 155 -25.49 -0.92 -3.84
N MET A 156 -25.11 -0.38 -2.68
CA MET A 156 -26.05 0.30 -1.77
C MET A 156 -26.69 1.52 -2.44
N LEU A 157 -25.92 2.34 -3.17
CA LEU A 157 -26.46 3.45 -3.92
C LEU A 157 -27.49 2.98 -4.96
N ALA A 158 -27.17 1.93 -5.72
CA ALA A 158 -28.09 1.38 -6.72
C ALA A 158 -29.39 0.87 -6.08
N LEU A 159 -29.31 0.16 -4.95
CA LEU A 159 -30.48 -0.36 -4.23
C LEU A 159 -31.39 0.76 -3.73
N VAL A 160 -30.83 1.85 -3.22
CA VAL A 160 -31.60 3.02 -2.77
C VAL A 160 -32.29 3.72 -3.94
N LEU A 161 -31.58 3.88 -5.07
CA LEU A 161 -32.16 4.48 -6.27
C LEU A 161 -33.30 3.63 -6.86
N LEU A 162 -33.19 2.30 -6.75
CA LEU A 162 -34.24 1.35 -7.13
C LEU A 162 -35.38 1.24 -6.11
N LYS A 163 -35.31 1.96 -4.99
CA LYS A 163 -36.27 1.90 -3.86
C LYS A 163 -36.43 0.49 -3.27
N ILE A 164 -35.37 -0.32 -3.34
CA ILE A 164 -35.33 -1.66 -2.74
C ILE A 164 -34.97 -1.54 -1.24
N VAL A 165 -34.15 -0.53 -0.90
CA VAL A 165 -33.63 -0.21 0.44
C VAL A 165 -33.78 1.28 0.71
#